data_AF-A0A2E3B8Q0-F1
#
_entry.id   AF-A0A2E3B8Q0-F1
#
_cell.length_a   1.000
_cell.length_b   1.000
_cell.length_c   1.000
_cell.angle_alpha   90.00
_cell.angle_beta   90.00
_cell.angle_gamma   90.00
#
_symmetry.space_group_name_H-M   'P 1'
#
loop_
_entity.id
_entity.type
_entity.pdbx_description
1 polymer ?
#
loop_
_entity_poly.entity_id
_entity_poly.type
_entity_poly.pdbx_seq_one_letter_code
_entity_poly.pdbx_strand_id
1 'polypeptide(L)'
;MVTDHILRIILLKMKYLYKYLSIAYSLKLIAALFTISIIAGNCALMKSHKVSESPSPVHTEVSYYPNGQQEYTAEYLNGKLDGISQHWSEGGSLISESEYSNGKLHGIWIKYYTNKKIMYEVQYFHDQKHGNEKWYYENGTIKSEQSFHYGVPSRDILRWQPDGSIVY
;
A
#
# COMPACT_ATOMS: atom_id res chain seq x y z
N MET A 1 -6.74 82.50 6.90
CA MET A 1 -7.97 81.86 7.41
C MET A 1 -8.39 80.60 6.66
N VAL A 2 -8.25 80.53 5.33
CA VAL A 2 -8.70 79.37 4.51
C VAL A 2 -7.83 78.11 4.72
N THR A 3 -6.54 78.28 5.00
CA THR A 3 -5.56 77.18 5.16
C THR A 3 -5.76 76.32 6.42
N ASP A 4 -6.10 76.93 7.57
CA ASP A 4 -6.38 76.19 8.81
C ASP A 4 -7.65 75.34 8.71
N HIS A 5 -8.67 75.85 8.02
CA HIS A 5 -9.93 75.16 7.82
C HIS A 5 -9.79 73.94 6.87
N ILE A 6 -8.94 74.05 5.84
CA ILE A 6 -8.61 72.93 4.94
C ILE A 6 -7.82 71.86 5.69
N LEU A 7 -6.84 72.25 6.53
CA LEU A 7 -6.04 71.31 7.32
C LEU A 7 -6.90 70.50 8.32
N ARG A 8 -7.86 71.15 8.99
CA ARG A 8 -8.81 70.46 9.88
C ARG A 8 -9.68 69.44 9.14
N ILE A 9 -10.14 69.75 7.93
CA ILE A 9 -10.94 68.83 7.11
C ILE A 9 -10.10 67.62 6.67
N ILE A 10 -8.84 67.83 6.28
CA ILE A 10 -7.91 66.75 5.90
C ILE A 10 -7.63 65.84 7.12
N LEU A 11 -7.33 66.40 8.28
CA LEU A 11 -7.10 65.63 9.50
C LEU A 11 -8.33 64.82 9.95
N LEU A 12 -9.54 65.38 9.80
CA LEU A 12 -10.79 64.65 10.06
C LEU A 12 -10.98 63.49 9.09
N LYS A 13 -10.74 63.71 7.78
CA LYS A 13 -10.80 62.63 6.78
C LYS A 13 -9.76 61.54 7.03
N MET A 14 -8.53 61.90 7.42
CA MET A 14 -7.48 60.94 7.77
C MET A 14 -7.83 60.11 9.01
N LYS A 15 -8.36 60.73 10.07
CA LYS A 15 -8.83 60.02 11.27
C LYS A 15 -9.99 59.08 10.93
N TYR A 16 -10.91 59.52 10.07
CA TYR A 16 -12.03 58.68 9.61
C TYR A 16 -11.55 57.50 8.77
N LEU A 17 -10.62 57.73 7.84
CA LEU A 17 -9.99 56.66 7.05
C LEU A 17 -9.26 55.66 7.94
N TYR A 18 -8.49 56.13 8.93
CA TYR A 18 -7.76 55.27 9.86
C TYR A 18 -8.71 54.43 10.72
N LYS A 19 -9.79 55.02 11.24
CA LYS A 19 -10.83 54.30 11.98
C LYS A 19 -11.51 53.24 11.11
N TYR A 20 -11.86 53.59 9.87
CA TYR A 20 -12.48 52.66 8.94
C TYR A 20 -11.54 51.51 8.56
N LEU A 21 -10.27 51.82 8.30
CA LEU A 21 -9.23 50.83 8.01
C LEU A 21 -9.02 49.88 9.20
N SER A 22 -8.94 50.41 10.43
CA SER A 22 -8.81 49.61 11.66
C SER A 22 -10.01 48.68 11.88
N ILE A 23 -11.24 49.15 11.65
CA ILE A 23 -12.47 48.34 11.75
C ILE A 23 -12.50 47.27 10.65
N ALA A 24 -12.09 47.59 9.43
CA ALA A 24 -12.02 46.61 8.35
C ALA A 24 -10.99 45.52 8.62
N TYR A 25 -9.83 45.86 9.20
CA TYR A 25 -8.82 44.88 9.63
C TYR A 25 -9.33 44.00 10.78
N SER A 26 -10.04 44.57 11.77
CA SER A 26 -10.60 43.78 12.87
C SER A 26 -11.70 42.82 12.40
N LEU A 27 -12.59 43.23 11.47
CA LEU A 27 -13.56 42.32 10.87
C LEU A 27 -12.92 41.21 10.05
N LYS A 28 -11.85 41.50 9.28
CA LYS A 28 -11.10 40.47 8.53
C LYS A 28 -10.41 39.48 9.45
N LEU A 29 -9.85 39.95 10.56
CA LEU A 29 -9.22 39.09 11.57
C LEU A 29 -10.26 38.18 12.24
N ILE A 30 -11.42 38.73 12.60
CA ILE A 30 -12.53 37.96 13.19
C ILE A 30 -13.03 36.90 12.19
N ALA A 31 -13.24 37.26 10.93
CA ALA A 31 -13.67 36.31 9.88
C ALA A 31 -12.63 35.19 9.67
N ALA A 32 -11.33 35.51 9.69
CA ALA A 32 -10.26 34.51 9.60
C ALA A 32 -10.22 33.57 10.82
N LEU A 33 -10.52 34.08 12.02
CA LEU A 33 -10.61 33.25 13.22
C LEU A 33 -11.85 32.34 13.21
N PHE A 34 -12.97 32.80 12.65
CA PHE A 34 -14.18 31.98 12.45
C PHE A 34 -13.95 30.86 11.44
N THR A 35 -13.25 31.10 10.32
CA THR A 35 -12.94 30.03 9.34
C THR A 35 -11.95 29.01 9.90
N ILE A 36 -10.93 29.44 10.65
CA ILE A 36 -10.01 28.54 11.35
C ILE A 36 -10.76 27.66 12.35
N SER A 37 -11.75 28.21 13.06
CA SER A 37 -12.58 27.44 14.01
C SER A 37 -13.46 26.39 13.31
N ILE A 38 -13.98 26.68 12.12
CA ILE A 38 -14.75 25.72 11.32
C ILE A 38 -13.86 24.58 10.78
N ILE A 39 -12.63 24.91 10.35
CA ILE A 39 -11.65 23.90 9.90
C ILE A 39 -11.19 23.03 11.08
N ALA A 40 -10.92 23.62 12.25
CA ALA A 40 -10.54 22.89 13.46
C ALA A 40 -11.70 22.02 14.00
N GLY A 41 -12.94 22.51 13.90
CA GLY A 41 -14.14 21.79 14.34
C GLY A 41 -14.47 20.54 13.50
N ASN A 42 -14.30 20.62 12.17
CA ASN A 42 -14.48 19.45 11.29
C ASN A 42 -13.29 18.47 11.31
N CYS A 43 -12.14 18.86 11.87
CA CYS A 43 -11.01 17.96 12.07
C CYS A 43 -11.19 17.05 13.31
N ALA A 44 -12.11 17.39 14.22
CA ALA A 44 -12.30 16.69 15.50
C ALA A 44 -13.40 15.58 15.49
N LEU A 45 -14.03 15.31 14.34
CA LEU A 45 -15.12 14.31 14.22
C LEU A 45 -14.71 12.99 13.55
N MET A 46 -13.46 12.84 13.12
CA MET A 46 -12.86 11.52 12.92
C MET A 46 -12.25 11.07 14.24
N LYS A 47 -13.09 10.63 15.17
CA LYS A 47 -12.62 9.67 16.18
C LYS A 47 -12.21 8.44 15.40
N SER A 48 -10.90 8.30 15.15
CA SER A 48 -10.34 7.00 14.86
C SER A 48 -10.86 6.08 15.96
N HIS A 49 -11.63 5.07 15.56
CA HIS A 49 -11.62 3.85 16.36
C HIS A 49 -10.15 3.50 16.49
N LYS A 50 -9.59 3.67 17.69
CA LYS A 50 -8.38 2.96 18.06
C LYS A 50 -8.75 1.49 17.93
N VAL A 51 -8.48 0.91 16.76
CA VAL A 51 -8.21 -0.52 16.69
C VAL A 51 -7.08 -0.68 17.67
N SER A 52 -7.40 -1.35 18.77
CA SER A 52 -6.43 -1.82 19.74
C SER A 52 -5.53 -2.81 18.98
N GLU A 53 -4.52 -2.30 18.29
CA GLU A 53 -3.33 -3.06 17.97
C GLU A 53 -2.62 -3.31 19.30
N SER A 54 -3.13 -4.30 20.04
CA SER A 54 -2.22 -5.14 20.79
C SER A 54 -1.30 -5.75 19.73
N PRO A 55 0.03 -5.59 19.79
CA PRO A 55 0.91 -6.30 18.89
C PRO A 55 0.72 -7.79 19.20
N SER A 56 -0.17 -8.43 18.47
CA SER A 56 -0.19 -9.87 18.36
C SER A 56 1.21 -10.21 17.85
N PRO A 57 2.03 -10.95 18.60
CA PRO A 57 3.42 -11.13 18.24
C PRO A 57 3.44 -11.90 16.92
N VAL A 58 3.79 -11.22 15.83
CA VAL A 58 4.19 -11.90 14.60
C VAL A 58 5.37 -12.78 14.99
N HIS A 59 5.17 -14.09 14.86
CA HIS A 59 6.17 -15.09 15.17
C HIS A 59 6.66 -15.71 13.88
N THR A 60 7.97 -15.77 13.69
CA THR A 60 8.56 -16.46 12.53
C THR A 60 9.14 -17.79 12.98
N GLU A 61 8.61 -18.89 12.44
CA GLU A 61 9.23 -20.20 12.58
C GLU A 61 10.34 -20.36 11.54
N VAL A 62 11.44 -21.01 11.91
CA VAL A 62 12.58 -21.28 11.04
C VAL A 62 13.02 -22.72 11.24
N SER A 63 13.23 -23.47 10.15
CA SER A 63 13.90 -24.78 10.18
C SER A 63 15.19 -24.77 9.36
N TYR A 64 16.07 -25.71 9.67
CA TYR A 64 17.39 -25.85 9.08
C TYR A 64 17.61 -27.29 8.64
N TYR A 65 18.30 -27.46 7.52
CA TYR A 65 18.85 -28.73 7.10
C TYR A 65 19.91 -29.24 8.10
N PRO A 66 20.26 -30.54 8.06
CA PRO A 66 21.33 -31.09 8.91
C PRO A 66 22.68 -30.40 8.75
N ASN A 67 22.92 -29.77 7.59
CA ASN A 67 24.15 -29.01 7.30
C ASN A 67 24.14 -27.58 7.90
N GLY A 68 23.06 -27.18 8.58
CA GLY A 68 22.88 -25.86 9.20
C GLY A 68 22.36 -24.77 8.25
N GLN A 69 22.14 -25.07 6.97
CA GLN A 69 21.53 -24.12 6.04
C GLN A 69 20.03 -24.02 6.28
N GLN A 70 19.48 -22.82 6.08
CA GLN A 70 18.05 -22.57 6.23
C GLN A 70 17.26 -23.42 5.24
N GLU A 71 16.21 -24.06 5.72
CA GLU A 71 15.31 -24.92 4.93
C GLU A 71 13.97 -24.23 4.70
N TYR A 72 13.44 -23.59 5.74
CA TYR A 72 12.07 -23.07 5.76
C TYR A 72 11.95 -21.87 6.68
N THR A 73 11.06 -20.94 6.31
CA THR A 73 10.54 -19.91 7.21
C THR A 73 9.04 -19.76 7.00
N ALA A 74 8.34 -19.38 8.07
CA ALA A 74 6.94 -19.00 7.99
C ALA A 74 6.57 -17.99 9.06
N GLU A 75 5.80 -16.99 8.64
CA GLU A 75 5.22 -15.98 9.51
C GLU A 75 3.86 -16.43 10.04
N TYR A 76 3.68 -16.29 11.35
CA TYR A 76 2.46 -16.61 12.07
C TYR A 76 1.94 -15.40 12.82
N LEU A 77 0.64 -15.18 12.72
CA LEU A 77 -0.11 -14.23 13.52
C LEU A 77 -1.17 -15.00 14.32
N ASN A 78 -1.16 -14.86 15.65
CA ASN A 78 -2.12 -15.54 16.53
C ASN A 78 -2.22 -17.06 16.32
N GLY A 79 -1.07 -17.70 16.07
CA GLY A 79 -0.96 -19.16 15.88
C GLY A 79 -1.43 -19.67 14.51
N LYS A 80 -1.68 -18.78 13.54
CA LYS A 80 -2.02 -19.14 12.15
C LYS A 80 -1.01 -18.56 11.19
N LEU A 81 -0.72 -19.26 10.09
CA LEU A 81 0.10 -18.74 9.00
C LEU A 81 -0.54 -17.45 8.47
N ASP A 82 0.19 -16.35 8.57
CA ASP A 82 -0.27 -15.03 8.15
C ASP A 82 0.97 -14.19 7.85
N GLY A 83 1.21 -13.97 6.57
CA GLY A 83 2.45 -13.42 6.04
C GLY A 83 3.16 -14.36 5.09
N ILE A 84 4.48 -14.24 5.01
CA ILE A 84 5.31 -14.93 4.02
C ILE A 84 5.79 -16.28 4.54
N SER A 85 5.79 -17.28 3.66
CA SER A 85 6.49 -18.55 3.86
C SER A 85 7.43 -18.85 2.71
N GLN A 86 8.66 -19.23 3.03
CA GLN A 86 9.73 -19.46 2.08
C GLN A 86 10.38 -20.83 2.31
N HIS A 87 10.85 -21.45 1.24
CA HIS A 87 11.60 -22.69 1.28
C HIS A 87 12.89 -22.56 0.48
N TRP A 88 13.99 -23.06 1.02
CA TRP A 88 15.31 -23.07 0.41
C TRP A 88 15.79 -24.50 0.16
N SER A 89 16.64 -24.68 -0.83
CA SER A 89 17.38 -25.92 -1.08
C SER A 89 18.45 -26.15 -0.02
N GLU A 90 18.95 -27.38 0.09
CA GLU A 90 20.10 -27.70 0.94
C GLU A 90 21.39 -26.93 0.56
N GLY A 91 21.47 -26.37 -0.65
CA GLY A 91 22.53 -25.47 -1.11
C GLY A 91 22.25 -23.97 -0.93
N GLY A 92 21.16 -23.60 -0.23
CA GLY A 92 20.85 -22.23 0.16
C GLY A 92 20.14 -21.38 -0.89
N SER A 93 19.80 -21.95 -2.06
CA SER A 93 18.97 -21.29 -3.07
C SER A 93 17.49 -21.33 -2.69
N LEU A 94 16.80 -20.19 -2.78
CA LEU A 94 15.34 -20.10 -2.59
C LEU A 94 14.63 -20.93 -3.68
N ILE A 95 13.78 -21.87 -3.27
CA ILE A 95 13.00 -22.77 -4.14
C ILE A 95 11.59 -22.24 -4.35
N SER A 96 10.97 -21.70 -3.30
CA SER A 96 9.61 -21.18 -3.39
C SER A 96 9.29 -20.17 -2.30
N GLU A 97 8.33 -19.29 -2.59
CA GLU A 97 7.77 -18.31 -1.68
C GLU A 97 6.25 -18.27 -1.85
N SER A 98 5.52 -18.15 -0.74
CA SER A 98 4.06 -18.17 -0.70
C SER A 98 3.54 -17.13 0.28
N GLU A 99 2.48 -16.42 -0.09
CA GLU A 99 1.76 -15.51 0.80
C GLU A 99 0.56 -16.20 1.47
N TYR A 100 0.38 -15.98 2.77
CA TYR A 100 -0.72 -16.52 3.56
C TYR A 100 -1.49 -15.41 4.28
N SER A 101 -2.79 -15.61 4.47
CA SER A 101 -3.61 -14.82 5.38
C SER A 101 -4.57 -15.73 6.15
N ASN A 102 -4.63 -15.59 7.47
CA ASN A 102 -5.50 -16.35 8.37
C ASN A 102 -5.42 -17.88 8.20
N GLY A 103 -4.23 -18.40 7.91
CA GLY A 103 -3.96 -19.83 7.73
C GLY A 103 -4.23 -20.33 6.31
N LYS A 104 -4.56 -19.46 5.36
CA LYS A 104 -4.91 -19.82 3.99
C LYS A 104 -3.96 -19.17 2.99
N LEU A 105 -3.65 -19.87 1.91
CA LEU A 105 -2.86 -19.32 0.82
C LEU A 105 -3.62 -18.14 0.19
N HIS A 106 -3.01 -16.97 0.16
CA HIS A 106 -3.63 -15.73 -0.28
C HIS A 106 -2.55 -14.78 -0.77
N GLY A 107 -2.65 -14.30 -2.00
CA GLY A 107 -1.59 -13.54 -2.67
C GLY A 107 -0.83 -14.39 -3.67
N ILE A 108 0.45 -14.13 -3.85
CA ILE A 108 1.27 -14.80 -4.88
C ILE A 108 1.94 -16.05 -4.29
N TRP A 109 1.96 -17.12 -5.08
CA TRP A 109 2.83 -18.27 -4.89
C TRP A 109 3.83 -18.36 -6.04
N ILE A 110 5.12 -18.39 -5.70
CA ILE A 110 6.24 -18.38 -6.66
C ILE A 110 7.11 -19.62 -6.44
N LYS A 111 7.53 -20.24 -7.53
CA LYS A 111 8.64 -21.20 -7.55
C LYS A 111 9.77 -20.68 -8.43
N TYR A 112 10.99 -21.00 -8.03
CA TYR A 112 12.20 -20.57 -8.72
C TYR A 112 12.95 -21.75 -9.34
N TYR A 113 13.63 -21.49 -10.45
CA TYR A 113 14.69 -22.35 -10.97
C TYR A 113 15.95 -22.26 -10.10
N THR A 114 16.88 -23.19 -10.28
CA THR A 114 18.19 -23.19 -9.61
C THR A 114 19.01 -21.93 -9.91
N ASN A 115 18.77 -21.28 -11.05
CA ASN A 115 19.37 -20.00 -11.44
C ASN A 115 18.68 -18.77 -10.82
N LYS A 116 17.75 -18.97 -9.87
CA LYS A 116 16.96 -17.96 -9.14
C LYS A 116 15.94 -17.19 -9.99
N LYS A 117 15.75 -17.54 -11.26
CA LYS A 117 14.65 -16.99 -12.07
C LYS A 117 13.33 -17.66 -11.71
N ILE A 118 12.22 -16.95 -11.90
CA ILE A 118 10.89 -17.51 -11.70
C ILE A 118 10.68 -18.65 -12.68
N MET A 119 10.20 -19.79 -12.18
CA MET A 119 9.74 -20.93 -12.95
C MET A 119 8.23 -20.88 -13.14
N TYR A 120 7.53 -20.49 -12.08
CA TYR A 120 6.09 -20.54 -11.98
C TYR A 120 5.62 -19.50 -10.98
N GLU A 121 4.59 -18.73 -11.33
CA GLU A 121 3.88 -17.85 -10.40
C GLU A 121 2.37 -18.04 -10.58
N VAL A 122 1.62 -17.98 -9.49
CA VAL A 122 0.16 -18.01 -9.52
C VAL A 122 -0.40 -17.21 -8.36
N GLN A 123 -1.52 -16.54 -8.61
CA GLN A 123 -2.25 -15.82 -7.59
C GLN A 123 -3.33 -16.70 -6.94
N TYR A 124 -3.49 -16.56 -5.63
CA TYR A 124 -4.47 -17.25 -4.81
C TYR A 124 -5.33 -16.26 -4.02
N PHE A 125 -6.57 -16.64 -3.80
CA PHE A 125 -7.49 -16.00 -2.87
C PHE A 125 -8.13 -17.07 -1.99
N HIS A 126 -7.72 -17.15 -0.73
CA HIS A 126 -8.22 -18.14 0.25
C HIS A 126 -8.18 -19.58 -0.27
N ASP A 127 -6.98 -20.07 -0.58
CA ASP A 127 -6.66 -21.41 -1.10
C ASP A 127 -7.18 -21.71 -2.51
N GLN A 128 -7.84 -20.76 -3.18
CA GLN A 128 -8.32 -20.91 -4.55
C GLN A 128 -7.49 -20.09 -5.50
N LYS A 129 -7.06 -20.67 -6.63
CA LYS A 129 -6.40 -19.90 -7.69
C LYS A 129 -7.31 -18.76 -8.15
N HIS A 130 -6.79 -17.56 -8.18
CA HIS A 130 -7.54 -16.37 -8.59
C HIS A 130 -6.55 -15.37 -9.17
N GLY A 131 -6.76 -14.91 -10.40
CA GLY A 131 -5.81 -14.08 -11.14
C GLY A 131 -5.01 -14.91 -12.14
N ASN A 132 -3.79 -14.49 -12.46
CA ASN A 132 -2.99 -15.15 -13.50
C ASN A 132 -2.08 -16.23 -12.94
N GLU A 133 -2.07 -17.37 -13.61
CA GLU A 133 -1.03 -18.39 -13.52
C GLU A 133 -0.07 -18.21 -14.70
N LYS A 134 1.22 -18.14 -14.42
CA LYS A 134 2.26 -18.06 -15.45
C LYS A 134 3.35 -19.08 -15.22
N TRP A 135 3.84 -19.61 -16.32
CA TRP A 135 5.02 -20.45 -16.40
C TRP A 135 6.09 -19.76 -17.21
N TYR A 136 7.34 -19.99 -16.87
CA TYR A 136 8.49 -19.38 -17.53
C TYR A 136 9.50 -20.45 -17.94
N TYR A 137 10.23 -20.19 -19.02
CA TYR A 137 11.44 -20.95 -19.37
C TYR A 137 12.62 -20.52 -18.49
N GLU A 138 13.67 -21.34 -18.41
CA GLU A 138 14.88 -21.03 -17.63
C GLU A 138 15.61 -19.76 -18.10
N ASN A 139 15.41 -19.33 -19.35
CA ASN A 139 15.93 -18.06 -19.84
C ASN A 139 15.15 -16.85 -19.28
N GLY A 140 13.97 -17.05 -18.69
CA GLY A 140 13.08 -16.02 -18.15
C GLY A 140 11.95 -15.60 -19.10
N THR A 141 11.86 -16.16 -20.31
CA THR A 141 10.74 -15.86 -21.22
C THR A 141 9.49 -16.59 -20.76
N ILE A 142 8.33 -15.95 -20.95
CA ILE A 142 7.05 -16.56 -20.61
C ILE A 142 6.81 -17.80 -21.48
N LYS A 143 6.35 -18.88 -20.85
CA LYS A 143 6.05 -20.17 -21.47
C LYS A 143 4.55 -20.36 -21.64
N SER A 144 3.78 -19.98 -20.62
CA SER A 144 2.33 -19.98 -20.71
C SER A 144 1.70 -19.05 -19.69
N GLU A 145 0.49 -18.59 -19.98
CA GLU A 145 -0.33 -17.77 -19.11
C GLU A 145 -1.79 -18.22 -19.21
N GLN A 146 -2.43 -18.37 -18.05
CA GLN A 146 -3.85 -18.71 -17.94
C GLN A 146 -4.45 -17.94 -16.76
N SER A 147 -5.64 -17.36 -16.96
CA SER A 147 -6.35 -16.69 -15.86
C SER A 147 -7.25 -17.68 -15.13
N PHE A 148 -7.44 -17.46 -13.84
CA PHE A 148 -8.31 -18.24 -12.96
C PHE A 148 -9.25 -17.31 -12.22
N HIS A 149 -10.49 -17.75 -12.03
CA HIS A 149 -11.46 -17.08 -11.17
C HIS A 149 -11.98 -18.08 -10.14
N TYR A 150 -11.46 -17.99 -8.91
CA TYR A 150 -11.85 -18.85 -7.79
C TYR A 150 -11.76 -20.36 -8.11
N GLY A 151 -10.61 -20.75 -8.66
CA GLY A 151 -10.30 -22.12 -9.07
C GLY A 151 -10.79 -22.50 -10.46
N VAL A 152 -11.63 -21.67 -11.11
CA VAL A 152 -12.12 -21.93 -12.46
C VAL A 152 -11.16 -21.34 -13.50
N PRO A 153 -10.51 -22.16 -14.36
CA PRO A 153 -9.63 -21.66 -15.40
C PRO A 153 -10.39 -20.95 -16.52
N SER A 154 -9.80 -19.90 -17.10
CA SER A 154 -10.21 -19.36 -18.39
C SER A 154 -9.96 -20.39 -19.49
N ARG A 155 -10.82 -20.38 -20.51
CA ARG A 155 -10.61 -21.19 -21.72
C ARG A 155 -9.39 -20.73 -22.49
N ASP A 156 -9.13 -19.42 -22.46
CA ASP A 156 -7.97 -18.83 -23.08
C ASP A 156 -6.73 -19.20 -22.26
N ILE A 157 -5.85 -19.96 -22.89
CA ILE A 157 -4.50 -20.22 -22.42
C ILE A 157 -3.55 -19.76 -23.52
N LEU A 158 -2.67 -18.84 -23.17
CA LEU A 158 -1.61 -18.42 -24.07
C LEU A 158 -0.39 -19.29 -23.80
N ARG A 159 0.23 -19.79 -24.88
CA ARG A 159 1.48 -20.54 -24.81
C ARG A 159 2.48 -19.89 -25.75
N TRP A 160 3.72 -19.86 -25.35
CA TRP A 160 4.81 -19.31 -26.15
C TRP A 160 5.92 -20.33 -26.27
N GLN A 161 6.57 -20.35 -27.42
CA GLN A 161 7.84 -21.03 -27.61
C GLN A 161 8.98 -20.23 -26.96
N PRO A 162 10.18 -20.82 -26.77
CA PRO A 162 11.34 -20.11 -26.24
C PRO A 162 11.75 -18.88 -27.07
N ASP A 163 11.42 -18.86 -28.37
CA ASP A 163 11.68 -17.75 -29.29
C ASP A 163 10.62 -16.61 -29.21
N GLY A 164 9.59 -16.78 -28.38
CA GLY A 164 8.51 -15.82 -28.18
C GLY A 164 7.35 -15.94 -29.15
N SER A 165 7.36 -16.91 -30.08
CA SER A 165 6.20 -17.18 -30.95
C SER A 165 5.04 -17.81 -30.15
N ILE A 166 3.82 -17.34 -30.41
CA ILE A 166 2.59 -17.85 -29.76
C ILE A 166 2.21 -19.20 -30.36
N VAL A 167 1.85 -20.15 -29.51
CA VAL A 167 1.28 -21.45 -29.85
C VAL A 167 -0.21 -21.41 -29.49
N TYR A 168 -1.07 -21.59 -30.49
CA TYR A 168 -2.52 -21.74 -30.33
C TYR A 168 -2.91 -23.19 -30.02
#